data_AF-A0A3D5JDE1-F1
#
_entry.id   AF-A0A3D5JDE1-F1
#
_cell.length_a   1.000
_cell.length_b   1.000
_cell.length_c   1.000
_cell.angle_alpha   90.00
_cell.angle_beta   90.00
_cell.angle_gamma   90.00
#
_symmetry.space_group_name_H-M   'P 1'
#
loop_
_entity.id
_entity.type
_entity.pdbx_description
1 polymer ?
#
loop_
_entity_poly.entity_id
_entity_poly.type
_entity_poly.pdbx_seq_one_letter_code
_entity_poly.pdbx_strand_id
1 'polypeptide(L)'
;MRSDKPGVGNPNRTGITLDSTNWSLGEEIKVIGLNDNLNENQAYRIQFYDVSSADPNYDDLLPQDIHLVNLDDNYRPNPLSSNFYEFNNAVTTSNSCSTGEISGDTSDFNIPPLPVSILRETDSPVATIKIALSQPIEGTIKLRAFSEDESEGYLIDGSNRTVNFQDITFNESNATTYQDINILGDQDWIDDGNQRFKIQIFVLSTNIPDYLGKSVSVCLENEDDDKAGIELNFGMSDENLLATSTSQPNTKLGVRLLSEPVGSVSFSLVSQGSLSFNSNNWSEFQEITITNQSKASSSGGLASSLTTSDPVYSNVSIPSIPIYHQDDEVRDVLIEMPDNEYVNEAGTTNSFKVALRSQPSNLVILPLDVSNPSEGRVSPSTLVFDDTNWTEPRTVRVSGIEDYQIDGNQQFEVKIGVDPNYRNQERIVRFISLDSTEAGFIVYALDEQTDEAGGDAQVTIQLKSKPKADVIISASSTDTTKAVITQGSFLTFTTSNWFQPQTIKLIGLADGSTANDQDYSLEFSNSSSDDSNYDGLKIQSVPLKHLNLN
;
A
#
# COMPACT_ATOMS: atom_id res chain seq x y z
N MET A 1 26.30 -21.92 28.88
CA MET A 1 25.47 -22.65 27.90
C MET A 1 25.98 -24.08 27.75
N ARG A 2 25.15 -25.09 28.03
CA ARG A 2 25.46 -26.51 27.78
C ARG A 2 24.18 -27.32 27.53
N SER A 3 24.28 -28.42 26.80
CA SER A 3 23.19 -29.38 26.66
C SER A 3 22.92 -30.11 27.98
N ASP A 4 21.64 -30.35 28.28
CA ASP A 4 21.21 -31.18 29.41
C ASP A 4 21.34 -32.70 29.16
N LYS A 5 21.64 -33.09 27.91
CA LYS A 5 21.95 -34.46 27.50
C LYS A 5 23.37 -34.55 26.92
N PRO A 6 24.38 -34.93 27.72
CA PRO A 6 25.77 -34.98 27.28
C PRO A 6 25.96 -35.89 26.06
N GLY A 7 26.49 -35.34 24.96
CA GLY A 7 26.67 -36.06 23.70
C GLY A 7 25.55 -35.88 22.69
N VAL A 8 24.51 -35.09 23.00
CA VAL A 8 23.44 -34.72 22.06
C VAL A 8 23.28 -33.20 22.05
N GLY A 9 23.49 -32.58 20.89
CA GLY A 9 23.25 -31.15 20.69
C GLY A 9 24.23 -30.23 21.39
N ASN A 10 25.51 -30.24 21.01
CA ASN A 10 26.52 -29.39 21.65
C ASN A 10 26.55 -27.99 21.00
N PRO A 11 26.41 -26.90 21.79
CA PRO A 11 26.60 -25.56 21.28
C PRO A 11 28.07 -25.33 20.92
N ASN A 12 28.33 -24.61 19.83
CA ASN A 12 29.66 -24.29 19.32
C ASN A 12 30.45 -23.35 20.24
N ARG A 13 29.76 -22.67 21.16
CA ARG A 13 30.31 -21.78 22.18
C ARG A 13 29.56 -21.97 23.49
N THR A 14 30.22 -21.71 24.61
CA THR A 14 29.69 -21.98 25.95
C THR A 14 29.14 -20.75 26.67
N GLY A 15 29.26 -19.55 26.08
CA GLY A 15 28.77 -18.29 26.64
C GLY A 15 28.74 -17.16 25.59
N ILE A 16 28.01 -16.09 25.89
CA ILE A 16 27.92 -14.84 25.11
C ILE A 16 28.22 -13.68 26.06
N THR A 17 28.83 -12.61 25.54
CA THR A 17 29.02 -11.35 26.26
C THR A 17 28.40 -10.22 25.45
N LEU A 18 27.55 -9.43 26.11
CA LEU A 18 26.87 -8.28 25.53
C LEU A 18 27.41 -7.00 26.18
N ASP A 19 27.60 -5.96 25.38
CA ASP A 19 28.01 -4.63 25.80
C ASP A 19 27.18 -3.54 25.10
N SER A 20 27.52 -2.28 25.36
CA SER A 20 26.78 -1.12 24.83
C SER A 20 26.76 -1.02 23.30
N THR A 21 27.56 -1.81 22.58
CA THR A 21 27.66 -1.79 21.12
C THR A 21 26.93 -2.93 20.42
N ASN A 22 26.64 -4.04 21.13
CA ASN A 22 25.98 -5.22 20.54
C ASN A 22 24.75 -5.71 21.30
N TRP A 23 24.34 -5.06 22.40
CA TRP A 23 23.17 -5.48 23.18
C TRP A 23 21.86 -5.56 22.39
N SER A 24 21.73 -4.81 21.29
CA SER A 24 20.56 -4.80 20.40
C SER A 24 20.75 -5.59 19.11
N LEU A 25 21.89 -6.25 18.93
CA LEU A 25 22.20 -7.07 17.76
C LEU A 25 21.99 -8.55 18.13
N GLY A 26 21.24 -9.30 17.31
CA GLY A 26 21.07 -10.74 17.53
C GLY A 26 22.38 -11.49 17.40
N GLU A 27 22.74 -12.31 18.39
CA GLU A 27 23.95 -13.16 18.38
C GLU A 27 23.59 -14.61 18.01
N GLU A 28 24.34 -15.20 17.07
CA GLU A 28 24.07 -16.55 16.56
C GLU A 28 24.83 -17.62 17.38
N ILE A 29 24.12 -18.64 17.88
CA ILE A 29 24.72 -19.83 18.51
C ILE A 29 24.38 -21.05 17.66
N LYS A 30 25.42 -21.78 17.22
CA LYS A 30 25.23 -23.01 16.44
C LYS A 30 25.24 -24.21 17.36
N VAL A 31 24.20 -25.02 17.32
CA VAL A 31 24.08 -26.26 18.10
C VAL A 31 24.11 -27.44 17.15
N ILE A 32 25.08 -28.34 17.35
CA ILE A 32 25.28 -29.48 16.44
C ILE A 32 24.73 -30.75 17.10
N GLY A 33 23.70 -31.33 16.48
CA GLY A 33 23.23 -32.68 16.77
C GLY A 33 24.30 -33.71 16.42
N LEU A 34 24.51 -34.70 17.29
CA LEU A 34 25.47 -35.78 17.04
C LEU A 34 24.69 -37.02 16.63
N ASN A 35 25.19 -37.75 15.63
CA ASN A 35 24.56 -38.99 15.21
C ASN A 35 24.66 -40.01 16.35
N ASP A 36 23.52 -40.52 16.80
CA ASP A 36 23.42 -41.56 17.79
C ASP A 36 22.79 -42.81 17.15
N ASN A 37 22.91 -43.98 17.80
CA ASN A 37 22.42 -45.24 17.23
C ASN A 37 20.96 -45.54 17.64
N LEU A 38 20.17 -44.52 18.00
CA LEU A 38 18.80 -44.67 18.46
C LEU A 38 17.84 -44.29 17.33
N ASN A 39 16.89 -45.19 17.00
CA ASN A 39 15.90 -44.97 15.94
C ASN A 39 14.67 -44.18 16.45
N GLU A 40 14.90 -43.06 17.14
CA GLU A 40 13.86 -42.15 17.61
C GLU A 40 14.36 -40.71 17.77
N ASN A 41 13.49 -39.72 17.56
CA ASN A 41 13.81 -38.31 17.77
C ASN A 41 14.04 -38.02 19.26
N GLN A 42 15.16 -37.39 19.61
CA GLN A 42 15.52 -37.13 21.00
C GLN A 42 15.48 -35.64 21.34
N ALA A 43 14.50 -35.24 22.18
CA ALA A 43 14.44 -33.89 22.71
C ALA A 43 15.54 -33.63 23.76
N TYR A 44 16.14 -32.44 23.74
CA TYR A 44 17.13 -31.96 24.71
C TYR A 44 17.00 -30.44 24.89
N ARG A 45 17.68 -29.87 25.89
CA ARG A 45 17.69 -28.43 26.15
C ARG A 45 19.10 -27.87 26.17
N ILE A 46 19.27 -26.69 25.59
CA ILE A 46 20.45 -25.85 25.84
C ILE A 46 20.15 -24.96 27.01
N GLN A 47 20.91 -25.17 28.07
CA GLN A 47 20.69 -24.53 29.35
C GLN A 47 21.74 -23.45 29.61
N PHE A 48 21.28 -22.32 30.12
CA PHE A 48 22.12 -21.19 30.50
C PHE A 48 22.51 -21.33 31.96
N TYR A 49 23.80 -21.16 32.23
CA TYR A 49 24.36 -21.27 33.56
C TYR A 49 25.25 -20.07 33.73
N ASP A 50 25.00 -19.32 34.80
CA ASP A 50 25.74 -18.16 35.26
C ASP A 50 25.68 -16.96 34.29
N VAL A 51 24.93 -15.94 34.68
CA VAL A 51 24.84 -14.64 34.02
C VAL A 51 25.32 -13.60 35.01
N SER A 52 26.30 -12.81 34.60
CA SER A 52 26.77 -11.67 35.39
C SER A 52 26.78 -10.40 34.55
N SER A 53 26.39 -9.30 35.17
CA SER A 53 26.29 -7.99 34.52
C SER A 53 26.83 -6.90 35.44
N ALA A 54 27.46 -5.89 34.84
CA ALA A 54 27.79 -4.65 35.55
C ALA A 54 26.56 -3.76 35.78
N ASP A 55 25.46 -4.00 35.06
CA ASP A 55 24.16 -3.37 35.28
C ASP A 55 23.33 -4.23 36.25
N PRO A 56 23.01 -3.72 37.46
CA PRO A 56 22.30 -4.48 38.49
C PRO A 56 20.91 -5.00 38.07
N ASN A 57 20.29 -4.44 37.03
CA ASN A 57 19.00 -4.91 36.53
C ASN A 57 19.09 -6.20 35.71
N TYR A 58 20.29 -6.55 35.25
CA TYR A 58 20.55 -7.70 34.39
C TYR A 58 21.51 -8.72 35.04
N ASP A 59 22.08 -8.39 36.21
CA ASP A 59 22.89 -9.32 36.99
C ASP A 59 22.00 -10.47 37.52
N ASP A 60 22.49 -11.71 37.43
CA ASP A 60 21.74 -12.94 37.75
C ASP A 60 20.45 -13.20 36.95
N LEU A 61 20.14 -12.41 35.91
CA LEU A 61 18.95 -12.62 35.07
C LEU A 61 19.19 -13.73 34.04
N LEU A 62 18.81 -14.97 34.39
CA LEU A 62 19.00 -16.15 33.54
C LEU A 62 18.02 -16.16 32.34
N PRO A 63 18.53 -16.25 31.09
CA PRO A 63 17.71 -16.52 29.92
C PRO A 63 16.97 -17.85 30.02
N GLN A 64 15.85 -17.95 29.32
CA GLN A 64 15.08 -19.19 29.23
C GLN A 64 15.86 -20.27 28.47
N ASP A 65 15.81 -21.50 28.98
CA ASP A 65 16.38 -22.68 28.30
C ASP A 65 15.72 -22.91 26.93
N ILE A 66 16.54 -23.23 25.93
CA ILE A 66 16.08 -23.48 24.56
C ILE A 66 15.84 -24.97 24.38
N HIS A 67 14.65 -25.36 23.92
CA HIS A 67 14.26 -26.75 23.67
C HIS A 67 14.52 -27.11 22.21
N LEU A 68 15.18 -28.25 21.98
CA LEU A 68 15.58 -28.72 20.65
C LEU A 68 15.34 -30.23 20.53
N VAL A 69 15.31 -30.74 19.31
CA VAL A 69 15.14 -32.17 19.03
C VAL A 69 16.22 -32.63 18.06
N ASN A 70 16.99 -33.67 18.43
CA ASN A 70 17.88 -34.39 17.54
C ASN A 70 17.04 -35.34 16.69
N LEU A 71 17.01 -35.15 15.37
CA LEU A 71 16.21 -35.96 14.46
C LEU A 71 16.96 -37.24 14.06
N ASP A 72 16.23 -38.36 13.97
CA ASP A 72 16.76 -39.68 13.57
C ASP A 72 17.32 -39.65 12.13
N ASP A 73 18.48 -40.29 11.92
CA ASP A 73 19.21 -40.31 10.64
C ASP A 73 18.51 -41.12 9.53
N ASN A 74 17.46 -41.87 9.89
CA ASN A 74 16.60 -42.61 8.96
C ASN A 74 15.51 -41.73 8.30
N TYR A 75 15.32 -40.49 8.76
CA TYR A 75 14.48 -39.49 8.08
C TYR A 75 15.35 -38.58 7.21
N ARG A 76 15.41 -38.85 5.89
CA ARG A 76 16.10 -37.98 4.91
C ARG A 76 15.14 -37.16 4.07
N PRO A 77 15.00 -35.85 4.31
CA PRO A 77 14.90 -34.86 3.25
C PRO A 77 16.30 -34.58 2.67
N ASN A 78 16.42 -34.45 1.35
CA ASN A 78 17.66 -34.06 0.66
C ASN A 78 17.97 -32.56 0.84
N PRO A 79 19.23 -32.15 0.60
CA PRO A 79 20.15 -31.68 1.62
C PRO A 79 19.73 -30.33 2.27
N LEU A 80 19.79 -30.28 3.59
CA LEU A 80 19.68 -29.05 4.37
C LEU A 80 20.87 -28.13 4.06
N SER A 81 20.62 -26.98 3.43
CA SER A 81 21.47 -25.80 3.60
C SER A 81 21.36 -25.34 5.06
N SER A 82 22.49 -24.94 5.63
CA SER A 82 22.68 -24.50 7.02
C SER A 82 21.46 -23.81 7.66
N ASN A 83 21.01 -24.35 8.80
CA ASN A 83 19.91 -23.82 9.60
C ASN A 83 20.22 -22.42 10.17
N PHE A 84 19.87 -21.39 9.41
CA PHE A 84 19.26 -20.19 9.98
C PHE A 84 17.86 -20.59 10.46
N TYR A 85 17.42 -20.09 11.61
CA TYR A 85 15.97 -19.98 11.85
C TYR A 85 15.51 -18.72 11.11
N GLU A 86 15.23 -18.91 9.83
CA GLU A 86 14.33 -18.03 9.08
C GLU A 86 12.91 -18.53 9.37
N PHE A 87 11.99 -17.63 9.71
CA PHE A 87 10.58 -17.94 9.51
C PHE A 87 10.42 -18.17 8.02
N ASN A 88 10.19 -19.42 7.63
CA ASN A 88 9.84 -19.72 6.26
C ASN A 88 8.33 -19.63 6.12
N ASN A 89 7.84 -18.48 5.65
CA ASN A 89 6.47 -18.34 5.15
C ASN A 89 6.26 -19.00 3.79
N ALA A 90 7.31 -19.48 3.11
CA ALA A 90 7.12 -20.24 1.90
C ALA A 90 6.79 -21.70 2.25
N VAL A 91 5.53 -22.07 2.00
CA VAL A 91 4.91 -23.40 2.11
C VAL A 91 4.24 -23.71 3.46
N THR A 92 3.36 -22.83 3.89
CA THR A 92 1.97 -23.26 4.10
C THR A 92 1.06 -22.29 3.38
N THR A 93 0.63 -22.64 2.16
CA THR A 93 -0.63 -22.11 1.67
C THR A 93 -1.68 -22.46 2.72
N SER A 94 -2.06 -21.48 3.55
CA SER A 94 -3.01 -21.69 4.64
C SER A 94 -4.44 -21.69 4.10
N ASN A 95 -4.66 -22.37 2.96
CA ASN A 95 -5.97 -22.84 2.51
C ASN A 95 -6.59 -23.89 3.47
N SER A 96 -6.09 -23.99 4.71
CA SER A 96 -6.51 -24.93 5.74
C SER A 96 -7.53 -24.36 6.74
N CYS A 97 -7.81 -23.05 6.71
CA CYS A 97 -8.87 -22.44 7.52
C CYS A 97 -9.96 -21.78 6.66
N SER A 98 -11.16 -21.69 7.23
CA SER A 98 -12.28 -20.98 6.62
C SER A 98 -12.23 -19.51 7.02
N THR A 99 -12.62 -18.61 6.12
CA THR A 99 -12.67 -17.17 6.39
C THR A 99 -13.53 -16.86 7.62
N GLY A 100 -12.97 -16.13 8.59
CA GLY A 100 -13.62 -15.83 9.87
C GLY A 100 -13.63 -16.99 10.87
N GLU A 101 -12.97 -18.12 10.58
CA GLU A 101 -12.79 -19.22 11.52
C GLU A 101 -11.93 -18.77 12.71
N ILE A 102 -12.41 -19.07 13.91
CA ILE A 102 -11.68 -18.88 15.16
C ILE A 102 -11.35 -20.26 15.71
N SER A 103 -10.07 -20.53 15.97
CA SER A 103 -9.59 -21.85 16.43
C SER A 103 -8.67 -21.74 17.65
N GLY A 104 -8.49 -22.84 18.39
CA GLY A 104 -7.71 -22.86 19.64
C GLY A 104 -8.60 -22.85 20.90
N ASP A 105 -8.14 -22.22 21.98
CA ASP A 105 -8.76 -22.15 23.30
C ASP A 105 -9.97 -21.17 23.35
N THR A 106 -10.90 -21.32 22.41
CA THR A 106 -12.06 -20.43 22.21
C THR A 106 -13.05 -20.37 23.37
N SER A 107 -12.97 -21.28 24.34
CA SER A 107 -13.76 -21.21 25.57
C SER A 107 -13.29 -20.12 26.55
N ASP A 108 -12.03 -19.73 26.46
CA ASP A 108 -11.38 -18.82 27.39
C ASP A 108 -11.28 -17.38 26.88
N PHE A 109 -11.44 -17.21 25.56
CA PHE A 109 -11.42 -15.94 24.86
C PHE A 109 -12.79 -15.67 24.25
N ASN A 110 -13.30 -14.46 24.49
CA ASN A 110 -14.48 -13.95 23.81
C ASN A 110 -14.01 -13.11 22.62
N ILE A 111 -14.17 -13.66 21.43
CA ILE A 111 -13.92 -12.99 20.16
C ILE A 111 -15.24 -13.03 19.39
N PRO A 112 -15.92 -11.88 19.17
CA PRO A 112 -17.14 -11.85 18.40
C PRO A 112 -16.82 -12.19 16.94
N PRO A 113 -17.76 -12.83 16.21
CA PRO A 113 -17.60 -13.04 14.78
C PRO A 113 -17.36 -11.70 14.09
N LEU A 114 -16.31 -11.64 13.28
CA LEU A 114 -15.94 -10.44 12.56
C LEU A 114 -16.99 -10.16 11.47
N PRO A 115 -17.55 -8.93 11.40
CA PRO A 115 -18.39 -8.55 10.27
C PRO A 115 -17.58 -8.43 8.97
N VAL A 116 -16.26 -8.26 9.07
CA VAL A 116 -15.33 -8.06 7.98
C VAL A 116 -14.13 -9.01 8.21
N SER A 117 -14.31 -10.28 7.86
CA SER A 117 -13.23 -11.28 7.85
C SER A 117 -12.40 -11.22 6.56
N ILE A 118 -12.62 -10.17 5.76
CA ILE A 118 -12.09 -9.97 4.42
C ILE A 118 -11.42 -8.60 4.41
N LEU A 119 -10.12 -8.58 4.18
CA LEU A 119 -9.32 -7.40 3.90
C LEU A 119 -9.26 -7.23 2.39
N ARG A 120 -9.05 -5.99 1.92
CA ARG A 120 -8.79 -5.71 0.51
C ARG A 120 -7.39 -5.16 0.39
N GLU A 121 -6.75 -5.48 -0.72
CA GLU A 121 -5.39 -5.03 -1.01
C GLU A 121 -5.35 -3.51 -1.22
N THR A 122 -6.26 -2.95 -2.02
CA THR A 122 -6.21 -1.53 -2.44
C THR A 122 -7.01 -0.56 -1.57
N ASP A 123 -8.02 -1.07 -0.86
CA ASP A 123 -8.91 -0.25 -0.04
C ASP A 123 -8.49 -0.35 1.43
N SER A 124 -8.44 0.78 2.14
CA SER A 124 -8.52 0.76 3.60
C SER A 124 -9.90 0.22 4.03
N PRO A 125 -10.00 -1.06 4.44
CA PRO A 125 -10.56 -1.26 5.75
C PRO A 125 -9.54 -1.93 6.66
N VAL A 126 -9.29 -1.26 7.78
CA VAL A 126 -8.68 -1.91 8.94
C VAL A 126 -9.68 -2.96 9.43
N ALA A 127 -9.30 -4.24 9.40
CA ALA A 127 -10.05 -5.25 10.13
C ALA A 127 -9.66 -5.17 11.60
N THR A 128 -10.65 -5.07 12.49
CA THR A 128 -10.41 -5.03 13.94
C THR A 128 -10.86 -6.33 14.60
N ILE A 129 -9.91 -7.13 15.08
CA ILE A 129 -10.19 -8.25 15.98
C ILE A 129 -10.42 -7.68 17.38
N LYS A 130 -11.65 -7.83 17.87
CA LYS A 130 -11.99 -7.54 19.27
C LYS A 130 -11.74 -8.77 20.11
N ILE A 131 -10.95 -8.66 21.18
CA ILE A 131 -10.68 -9.76 22.10
C ILE A 131 -10.94 -9.34 23.54
N ALA A 132 -11.61 -10.21 24.29
CA ALA A 132 -11.75 -10.14 25.75
C ALA A 132 -11.59 -11.55 26.34
N LEU A 133 -11.44 -11.67 27.65
CA LEU A 133 -11.54 -12.96 28.34
C LEU A 133 -13.02 -13.32 28.53
N SER A 134 -13.33 -14.62 28.51
CA SER A 134 -14.71 -15.12 28.63
C SER A 134 -15.31 -14.95 30.03
N GLN A 135 -14.47 -14.67 31.03
CA GLN A 135 -14.86 -14.47 32.42
C GLN A 135 -13.90 -13.50 33.16
N PRO A 136 -14.33 -12.91 34.27
CA PRO A 136 -13.44 -12.17 35.17
C PRO A 136 -12.29 -13.04 35.69
N ILE A 137 -11.17 -12.41 36.05
CA ILE A 137 -9.98 -13.08 36.56
C ILE A 137 -9.52 -12.46 37.89
N GLU A 138 -8.73 -13.21 38.66
CA GLU A 138 -7.91 -12.69 39.77
C GLU A 138 -6.44 -12.85 39.39
N GLY A 139 -5.80 -11.74 38.99
CA GLY A 139 -4.44 -11.74 38.43
C GLY A 139 -4.31 -11.03 37.09
N THR A 140 -3.26 -11.38 36.35
CA THR A 140 -2.87 -10.71 35.11
C THR A 140 -2.55 -11.73 34.02
N ILE A 141 -3.00 -11.47 32.80
CA ILE A 141 -2.68 -12.20 31.58
C ILE A 141 -2.15 -11.21 30.55
N LYS A 142 -0.96 -11.46 30.04
CA LYS A 142 -0.38 -10.73 28.90
C LYS A 142 -0.46 -11.62 27.67
N LEU A 143 -1.19 -11.16 26.65
CA LEU A 143 -1.27 -11.77 25.34
C LEU A 143 -0.28 -11.12 24.37
N ARG A 144 0.10 -11.87 23.35
CA ARG A 144 0.79 -11.36 22.16
C ARG A 144 0.05 -11.80 20.92
N ALA A 145 -0.29 -10.84 20.06
CA ALA A 145 -0.84 -11.04 18.73
C ALA A 145 0.23 -10.80 17.66
N PHE A 146 0.27 -11.60 16.60
CA PHE A 146 1.13 -11.42 15.43
C PHE A 146 0.49 -12.07 14.19
N SER A 147 0.90 -11.64 12.98
CA SER A 147 0.47 -12.29 11.73
C SER A 147 1.36 -13.49 11.43
N GLU A 148 0.77 -14.61 11.03
CA GLU A 148 1.54 -15.72 10.45
C GLU A 148 2.01 -15.40 9.04
N ASP A 149 1.31 -14.51 8.33
CA ASP A 149 1.70 -14.12 6.97
C ASP A 149 1.64 -12.61 6.75
N GLU A 150 2.80 -11.97 6.88
CA GLU A 150 2.91 -10.52 6.69
C GLU A 150 2.84 -10.10 5.21
N SER A 151 2.99 -11.04 4.24
CA SER A 151 2.73 -10.74 2.82
C SER A 151 1.24 -10.64 2.49
N GLU A 152 0.37 -11.15 3.37
CA GLU A 152 -1.09 -11.12 3.17
C GLU A 152 -1.78 -10.12 4.10
N GLY A 153 -1.17 -9.87 5.26
CA GLY A 153 -1.65 -8.83 6.16
C GLY A 153 -0.85 -8.72 7.44
N TYR A 154 -0.85 -7.51 7.99
CA TYR A 154 0.00 -7.14 9.12
C TYR A 154 -0.78 -6.36 10.18
N LEU A 155 -0.23 -6.36 11.40
CA LEU A 155 -0.81 -5.59 12.50
C LEU A 155 -0.42 -4.13 12.39
N ILE A 156 -1.31 -3.24 12.82
CA ILE A 156 -1.04 -1.80 12.93
C ILE A 156 -1.31 -1.28 14.35
N ASP A 157 -0.51 -0.30 14.78
CA ASP A 157 -0.73 0.39 16.05
C ASP A 157 -1.83 1.47 15.96
N GLY A 158 -2.15 2.12 17.09
CA GLY A 158 -3.14 3.21 17.13
C GLY A 158 -2.75 4.48 16.36
N SER A 159 -1.60 4.49 15.69
CA SER A 159 -1.15 5.52 14.74
C SER A 159 -1.04 4.98 13.31
N ASN A 160 -1.66 3.84 13.02
CA ASN A 160 -1.62 3.12 11.74
C ASN A 160 -0.22 2.75 11.25
N ARG A 161 0.74 2.56 12.17
CA ARG A 161 2.08 2.08 11.79
C ARG A 161 2.13 0.56 11.89
N THR A 162 2.71 -0.08 10.89
CA THR A 162 2.97 -1.52 10.88
C THR A 162 3.78 -1.94 12.10
N VAL A 163 3.33 -3.00 12.76
CA VAL A 163 4.01 -3.62 13.90
C VAL A 163 4.04 -5.13 13.72
N ASN A 164 5.18 -5.75 14.04
CA ASN A 164 5.33 -7.20 13.93
C ASN A 164 4.51 -7.96 14.98
N PHE A 165 4.15 -7.30 16.08
CA PHE A 165 3.29 -7.86 17.12
C PHE A 165 2.61 -6.78 17.96
N GLN A 166 1.50 -7.14 18.60
CA GLN A 166 0.82 -6.32 19.59
C GLN A 166 0.68 -7.08 20.91
N ASP A 167 1.15 -6.46 22.00
CA ASP A 167 0.98 -7.00 23.35
C ASP A 167 -0.29 -6.43 24.01
N ILE A 168 -1.16 -7.28 24.55
CA ILE A 168 -2.39 -6.88 25.25
C ILE A 168 -2.34 -7.39 26.68
N THR A 169 -2.67 -6.54 27.67
CA THR A 169 -2.68 -6.94 29.08
C THR A 169 -4.09 -6.88 29.67
N PHE A 170 -4.56 -8.04 30.14
CA PHE A 170 -5.77 -8.18 30.93
C PHE A 170 -5.42 -8.28 32.42
N ASN A 171 -6.18 -7.56 33.24
CA ASN A 171 -6.15 -7.57 34.69
C ASN A 171 -7.60 -7.61 35.22
N GLU A 172 -7.76 -7.62 36.54
CA GLU A 172 -9.05 -7.73 37.22
C GLU A 172 -10.09 -6.66 36.80
N SER A 173 -9.64 -5.49 36.34
CA SER A 173 -10.51 -4.37 35.96
C SER A 173 -10.98 -4.37 34.50
N ASN A 174 -10.27 -5.07 33.60
CA ASN A 174 -10.54 -5.03 32.16
C ASN A 174 -10.68 -6.43 31.51
N ALA A 175 -10.66 -7.50 32.30
CA ALA A 175 -10.71 -8.89 31.83
C ALA A 175 -11.80 -9.15 30.77
N THR A 176 -13.01 -8.62 30.99
CA THR A 176 -14.16 -8.81 30.09
C THR A 176 -14.42 -7.60 29.17
N THR A 177 -13.51 -6.64 29.14
CA THR A 177 -13.60 -5.46 28.27
C THR A 177 -12.87 -5.75 26.97
N TYR A 178 -13.51 -5.50 25.83
CA TYR A 178 -12.88 -5.74 24.53
C TYR A 178 -11.68 -4.81 24.29
N GLN A 179 -10.59 -5.42 23.85
CA GLN A 179 -9.40 -4.76 23.35
C GLN A 179 -9.30 -5.01 21.84
N ASP A 180 -8.81 -4.00 21.12
CA ASP A 180 -8.75 -4.01 19.66
C ASP A 180 -7.36 -4.41 19.17
N ILE A 181 -7.33 -5.32 18.19
CA ILE A 181 -6.18 -5.66 17.35
C ILE A 181 -6.53 -5.23 15.93
N ASN A 182 -5.79 -4.27 15.41
CA ASN A 182 -6.04 -3.71 14.08
C ASN A 182 -5.12 -4.39 13.06
N ILE A 183 -5.70 -4.81 11.95
CA ILE A 183 -5.06 -5.53 10.86
C ILE A 183 -5.28 -4.75 9.56
N LEU A 184 -4.27 -4.68 8.71
CA LEU A 184 -4.39 -4.24 7.33
C LEU A 184 -4.02 -5.40 6.39
N GLY A 185 -4.69 -5.51 5.24
CA GLY A 185 -4.20 -6.34 4.14
C GLY A 185 -2.92 -5.73 3.58
N ASP A 186 -2.01 -6.57 3.08
CA ASP A 186 -0.88 -6.08 2.29
C ASP A 186 -1.27 -6.08 0.82
N GLN A 187 -0.86 -5.06 0.07
CA GLN A 187 -1.06 -5.00 -1.37
C GLN A 187 0.13 -5.64 -2.05
N ASP A 188 -0.12 -6.58 -2.95
CA ASP A 188 0.84 -6.93 -3.97
C ASP A 188 0.31 -6.60 -5.38
N TRP A 189 1.00 -7.04 -6.42
CA TRP A 189 0.59 -6.81 -7.81
C TRP A 189 0.27 -8.12 -8.52
N ILE A 190 0.18 -9.23 -7.80
CA ILE A 190 0.21 -10.59 -8.32
C ILE A 190 -1.23 -11.14 -8.29
N ASP A 191 -1.73 -11.60 -9.45
CA ASP A 191 -2.95 -12.43 -9.47
C ASP A 191 -2.60 -13.81 -8.92
N ASP A 192 -2.74 -13.98 -7.61
CA ASP A 192 -2.57 -15.25 -6.92
C ASP A 192 -3.87 -15.77 -6.29
N GLY A 193 -4.96 -15.00 -6.43
CA GLY A 193 -6.28 -15.26 -5.87
C GLY A 193 -6.33 -15.06 -4.37
N ASN A 194 -7.53 -14.78 -3.84
CA ASN A 194 -7.74 -14.52 -2.41
C ASN A 194 -6.90 -15.42 -1.48
N GLN A 195 -5.97 -14.82 -0.78
CA GLN A 195 -5.10 -15.51 0.15
C GLN A 195 -5.66 -15.48 1.56
N ARG A 196 -5.32 -16.53 2.32
CA ARG A 196 -5.74 -16.64 3.72
C ARG A 196 -4.56 -16.72 4.64
N PHE A 197 -4.64 -15.92 5.69
CA PHE A 197 -3.64 -15.87 6.74
C PHE A 197 -4.32 -15.89 8.12
N LYS A 198 -3.51 -16.15 9.16
CA LYS A 198 -4.01 -16.18 10.52
C LYS A 198 -3.31 -15.14 11.37
N ILE A 199 -4.09 -14.51 12.23
CA ILE A 199 -3.57 -13.78 13.38
C ILE A 199 -3.50 -14.74 14.56
N GLN A 200 -2.29 -14.96 15.07
CA GLN A 200 -2.04 -15.80 16.23
C GLN A 200 -2.01 -14.96 17.47
N ILE A 201 -2.80 -15.35 18.46
CA ILE A 201 -2.89 -14.68 19.76
C ILE A 201 -2.60 -15.71 20.84
N PHE A 202 -1.50 -15.54 21.58
CA PHE A 202 -1.11 -16.49 22.62
C PHE A 202 -0.82 -15.79 23.94
N VAL A 203 -0.95 -16.54 25.03
CA VAL A 203 -0.58 -16.07 26.36
C VAL A 203 0.94 -16.02 26.46
N LEU A 204 1.49 -14.80 26.41
CA LEU A 204 2.91 -14.52 26.57
C LEU A 204 3.36 -14.71 28.02
N SER A 205 2.56 -14.24 28.99
CA SER A 205 2.81 -14.47 30.41
C SER A 205 1.53 -14.35 31.23
N THR A 206 1.45 -15.09 32.34
CA THR A 206 0.35 -14.99 33.29
C THR A 206 0.74 -15.51 34.67
N ASN A 207 0.09 -15.03 35.71
CA ASN A 207 0.12 -15.62 37.06
C ASN A 207 -1.08 -16.53 37.36
N ILE A 208 -1.92 -16.80 36.35
CA ILE A 208 -3.11 -17.65 36.44
C ILE A 208 -2.80 -18.99 35.75
N PRO A 209 -2.62 -20.10 36.50
CA PRO A 209 -2.20 -21.38 35.93
C PRO A 209 -3.09 -21.89 34.79
N ASP A 210 -4.39 -21.64 34.87
CA ASP A 210 -5.36 -22.11 33.88
C ASP A 210 -5.21 -21.43 32.51
N TYR A 211 -4.50 -20.30 32.42
CA TYR A 211 -4.23 -19.60 31.15
C TYR A 211 -2.84 -19.89 30.59
N LEU A 212 -2.02 -20.69 31.27
CA LEU A 212 -0.65 -20.98 30.82
C LEU A 212 -0.67 -21.78 29.51
N GLY A 213 -0.03 -21.22 28.48
CA GLY A 213 0.11 -21.87 27.18
C GLY A 213 -1.14 -21.84 26.30
N LYS A 214 -2.19 -21.11 26.70
CA LYS A 214 -3.38 -20.94 25.86
C LYS A 214 -3.11 -20.07 24.64
N SER A 215 -3.77 -20.41 23.54
CA SER A 215 -3.74 -19.62 22.31
C SER A 215 -5.05 -19.69 21.54
N VAL A 216 -5.28 -18.67 20.74
CA VAL A 216 -6.41 -18.58 19.80
C VAL A 216 -5.88 -17.98 18.50
N SER A 217 -6.45 -18.40 17.39
CA SER A 217 -6.17 -17.80 16.09
C SER A 217 -7.44 -17.39 15.39
N VAL A 218 -7.33 -16.35 14.57
CA VAL A 218 -8.41 -15.83 13.72
C VAL A 218 -7.94 -15.91 12.27
N CYS A 219 -8.70 -16.60 11.43
CA CYS A 219 -8.44 -16.71 10.00
C CYS A 219 -9.08 -15.53 9.26
N LEU A 220 -8.26 -14.81 8.50
CA LEU A 220 -8.65 -13.68 7.66
C LEU A 220 -8.36 -14.03 6.20
N GLU A 221 -9.03 -13.35 5.28
CA GLU A 221 -8.81 -13.46 3.85
C GLU A 221 -8.42 -12.08 3.30
N ASN A 222 -7.34 -12.02 2.53
CA ASN A 222 -6.99 -10.87 1.69
C ASN A 222 -7.66 -11.08 0.32
N GLU A 223 -8.51 -10.16 -0.11
CA GLU A 223 -9.16 -10.18 -1.42
C GLU A 223 -8.17 -9.68 -2.48
N ASP A 224 -7.75 -10.60 -3.35
CA ASP A 224 -6.97 -10.32 -4.56
C ASP A 224 -7.80 -9.47 -5.51
N ASP A 225 -7.31 -8.27 -5.81
CA ASP A 225 -7.93 -7.37 -6.78
C ASP A 225 -7.19 -7.29 -8.12
N ASP A 226 -6.10 -8.04 -8.25
CA ASP A 226 -5.34 -8.19 -9.45
C ASP A 226 -5.93 -9.23 -10.40
N LYS A 227 -5.56 -9.10 -11.68
CA LYS A 227 -6.02 -10.02 -12.71
C LYS A 227 -5.00 -10.19 -13.82
N ALA A 228 -4.54 -11.41 -13.99
CA ALA A 228 -3.66 -11.82 -15.07
C ALA A 228 -4.31 -11.49 -16.41
N GLY A 229 -3.60 -10.70 -17.20
CA GLY A 229 -4.09 -10.23 -18.47
C GLY A 229 -2.99 -9.58 -19.27
N ILE A 230 -3.25 -9.43 -20.56
CA ILE A 230 -2.35 -8.72 -21.46
C ILE A 230 -3.13 -7.56 -22.04
N GLU A 231 -2.54 -6.39 -21.93
CA GLU A 231 -3.04 -5.22 -22.61
C GLU A 231 -2.23 -4.96 -23.87
N LEU A 232 -2.96 -4.81 -24.96
CA LEU A 232 -2.41 -4.52 -26.28
C LEU A 232 -2.71 -3.06 -26.62
N ASN A 233 -1.65 -2.30 -26.86
CA ASN A 233 -1.74 -0.93 -27.33
C ASN A 233 -1.37 -0.88 -28.82
N PHE A 234 -2.38 -0.94 -29.67
CA PHE A 234 -2.24 -0.96 -31.13
C PHE A 234 -1.71 0.36 -31.71
N GLY A 235 -1.67 1.44 -30.93
CA GLY A 235 -1.74 2.78 -31.51
C GLY A 235 -3.07 2.99 -32.27
N MET A 236 -3.61 4.21 -32.22
CA MET A 236 -4.93 4.58 -32.76
C MET A 236 -6.14 3.82 -32.16
N SER A 237 -7.05 4.61 -31.56
CA SER A 237 -8.53 4.62 -31.60
C SER A 237 -9.31 3.32 -31.83
N ASP A 238 -10.38 3.14 -31.07
CA ASP A 238 -11.71 2.49 -31.29
C ASP A 238 -11.90 1.27 -32.22
N GLU A 239 -11.05 1.07 -33.21
CA GLU A 239 -10.84 -0.18 -33.94
C GLU A 239 -9.39 -0.61 -33.73
N ASN A 240 -9.17 -1.66 -32.94
CA ASN A 240 -7.90 -2.38 -32.79
C ASN A 240 -7.25 -2.60 -34.18
N LEU A 241 -6.42 -1.70 -34.71
CA LEU A 241 -5.95 -1.79 -36.10
C LEU A 241 -4.56 -1.17 -36.26
N LEU A 242 -3.57 -2.04 -36.51
CA LEU A 242 -2.22 -1.61 -36.88
C LEU A 242 -2.13 -1.41 -38.40
N ALA A 243 -1.56 -0.29 -38.83
CA ALA A 243 -1.41 0.03 -40.24
C ALA A 243 0.02 0.43 -40.63
N THR A 244 0.49 -0.08 -41.76
CA THR A 244 1.81 0.21 -42.35
C THR A 244 1.69 0.56 -43.83
N SER A 245 2.62 1.34 -44.40
CA SER A 245 2.65 1.71 -45.83
C SER A 245 4.07 1.63 -46.41
N THR A 246 4.25 1.97 -47.69
CA THR A 246 5.59 2.09 -48.33
C THR A 246 6.37 3.31 -47.85
N SER A 247 5.69 4.40 -47.52
CA SER A 247 6.27 5.64 -46.99
C SER A 247 6.50 5.59 -45.47
N GLN A 248 5.72 4.77 -44.76
CA GLN A 248 5.83 4.51 -43.33
C GLN A 248 5.85 2.99 -43.11
N PRO A 249 7.01 2.34 -43.32
CA PRO A 249 7.11 0.88 -43.32
C PRO A 249 6.93 0.27 -41.93
N ASN A 250 7.04 1.06 -40.87
CA ASN A 250 7.02 0.57 -39.51
C ASN A 250 5.85 1.18 -38.73
N THR A 251 5.19 0.34 -37.93
CA THR A 251 4.31 0.76 -36.84
C THR A 251 4.73 0.00 -35.58
N LYS A 252 4.21 0.38 -34.42
CA LYS A 252 4.56 -0.26 -33.15
C LYS A 252 3.30 -0.75 -32.45
N LEU A 253 3.39 -1.94 -31.87
CA LEU A 253 2.41 -2.48 -30.94
C LEU A 253 3.02 -2.45 -29.54
N GLY A 254 2.42 -1.68 -28.64
CA GLY A 254 2.70 -1.77 -27.22
C GLY A 254 2.04 -3.00 -26.60
N VAL A 255 2.73 -3.66 -25.68
CA VAL A 255 2.24 -4.80 -24.92
C VAL A 255 2.72 -4.64 -23.47
N ARG A 256 1.81 -4.78 -22.52
CA ARG A 256 2.11 -4.91 -21.08
C ARG A 256 1.27 -6.03 -20.46
N LEU A 257 1.64 -6.44 -19.25
CA LEU A 257 0.82 -7.33 -18.44
C LEU A 257 -0.05 -6.50 -17.47
N LEU A 258 -1.16 -7.08 -17.03
CA LEU A 258 -2.10 -6.44 -16.09
C LEU A 258 -1.84 -6.82 -14.62
N SER A 259 -0.97 -7.80 -14.36
CA SER A 259 -0.47 -8.15 -13.03
C SER A 259 1.01 -8.58 -13.11
N GLU A 260 1.71 -8.56 -11.98
CA GLU A 260 3.07 -9.01 -11.82
C GLU A 260 3.19 -10.53 -12.06
N PRO A 261 4.06 -10.97 -12.99
CA PRO A 261 4.24 -12.39 -13.23
C PRO A 261 5.25 -12.99 -12.25
N VAL A 262 4.89 -14.09 -11.60
CA VAL A 262 5.77 -14.92 -10.75
C VAL A 262 6.59 -15.93 -11.58
N GLY A 263 6.16 -16.18 -12.82
CA GLY A 263 6.89 -16.97 -13.81
C GLY A 263 7.35 -16.15 -15.01
N SER A 264 8.10 -16.77 -15.94
CA SER A 264 8.45 -16.06 -17.18
C SER A 264 7.22 -15.95 -18.09
N VAL A 265 6.99 -14.77 -18.67
CA VAL A 265 5.93 -14.53 -19.65
C VAL A 265 6.56 -13.96 -20.93
N SER A 266 6.31 -14.60 -22.07
CA SER A 266 6.85 -14.18 -23.36
C SER A 266 5.73 -14.06 -24.40
N PHE A 267 5.52 -12.83 -24.86
CA PHE A 267 4.58 -12.52 -25.93
C PHE A 267 5.30 -12.53 -27.27
N SER A 268 4.77 -13.22 -28.28
CA SER A 268 5.40 -13.29 -29.61
C SER A 268 4.41 -12.98 -30.72
N LEU A 269 4.88 -12.25 -31.72
CA LEU A 269 4.21 -12.01 -33.00
C LEU A 269 4.95 -12.74 -34.11
N VAL A 270 4.25 -13.65 -34.81
CA VAL A 270 4.85 -14.45 -35.89
C VAL A 270 5.49 -13.51 -36.92
N SER A 271 6.78 -13.74 -37.20
CA SER A 271 7.62 -12.99 -38.14
C SER A 271 7.93 -11.52 -37.80
N GLN A 272 7.52 -11.01 -36.63
CA GLN A 272 7.81 -9.62 -36.21
C GLN A 272 8.75 -9.55 -34.98
N GLY A 273 8.64 -10.49 -34.03
CA GLY A 273 9.51 -10.51 -32.85
C GLY A 273 8.81 -11.05 -31.59
N SER A 274 9.48 -10.92 -30.46
CA SER A 274 8.97 -11.33 -29.14
C SER A 274 9.37 -10.34 -28.05
N LEU A 275 8.53 -10.20 -27.03
CA LEU A 275 8.76 -9.47 -25.79
C LEU A 275 8.81 -10.44 -24.61
N SER A 276 9.54 -10.05 -23.57
CA SER A 276 9.70 -10.85 -22.36
C SER A 276 9.43 -9.99 -21.13
N PHE A 277 8.57 -10.51 -20.27
CA PHE A 277 8.08 -9.85 -19.06
C PHE A 277 8.52 -10.63 -17.82
N ASN A 278 8.85 -9.89 -16.76
CA ASN A 278 9.22 -10.33 -15.42
C ASN A 278 8.76 -9.27 -14.40
N SER A 279 8.97 -9.54 -13.11
CA SER A 279 8.63 -8.65 -11.98
C SER A 279 9.05 -7.19 -12.12
N ASN A 280 10.09 -6.87 -12.90
CA ASN A 280 10.61 -5.51 -13.00
C ASN A 280 10.13 -4.74 -14.23
N ASN A 281 9.43 -5.36 -15.18
CA ASN A 281 9.11 -4.75 -16.47
C ASN A 281 7.73 -5.12 -17.04
N TRP A 282 6.86 -5.69 -16.22
CA TRP A 282 5.56 -6.19 -16.64
C TRP A 282 4.53 -5.08 -16.86
N SER A 283 4.59 -4.02 -16.05
CA SER A 283 3.56 -2.96 -15.96
C SER A 283 3.73 -1.84 -16.98
N GLU A 284 4.92 -1.69 -17.56
CA GLU A 284 5.22 -0.68 -18.58
C GLU A 284 5.00 -1.24 -19.99
N PHE A 285 4.48 -0.40 -20.90
CA PHE A 285 4.32 -0.82 -22.30
C PHE A 285 5.68 -1.07 -22.95
N GLN A 286 5.87 -2.31 -23.41
CA GLN A 286 6.99 -2.68 -24.25
C GLN A 286 6.53 -2.76 -25.71
N GLU A 287 7.39 -2.36 -26.65
CA GLU A 287 6.98 -2.21 -28.05
C GLU A 287 7.56 -3.30 -28.97
N ILE A 288 6.71 -3.93 -29.79
CA ILE A 288 7.14 -4.67 -30.98
C ILE A 288 6.99 -3.77 -32.20
N THR A 289 8.08 -3.60 -32.95
CA THR A 289 8.01 -2.95 -34.27
C THR A 289 7.46 -3.92 -35.29
N ILE A 290 6.36 -3.54 -35.92
CA ILE A 290 5.73 -4.26 -37.02
C ILE A 290 6.17 -3.60 -38.32
N THR A 291 6.81 -4.40 -39.18
CA THR A 291 7.29 -3.94 -40.48
C THR A 291 6.36 -4.40 -41.59
N ASN A 292 6.08 -3.49 -42.52
CA ASN A 292 5.31 -3.74 -43.73
C ASN A 292 6.02 -4.81 -44.58
N GLN A 293 5.30 -5.90 -44.87
CA GLN A 293 5.82 -6.98 -45.71
C GLN A 293 5.28 -6.92 -47.15
N SER A 294 4.36 -5.99 -47.47
CA SER A 294 3.67 -5.94 -48.77
C SER A 294 3.65 -4.54 -49.41
N LYS A 295 3.77 -4.50 -50.74
CA LYS A 295 3.56 -3.28 -51.55
C LYS A 295 2.10 -3.09 -51.99
N ALA A 296 1.22 -4.03 -51.69
CA ALA A 296 -0.19 -3.99 -52.08
C ALA A 296 -1.08 -3.92 -50.83
N SER A 297 -2.17 -3.16 -50.93
CA SER A 297 -3.18 -3.09 -49.87
C SER A 297 -3.70 -4.48 -49.53
N SER A 298 -3.56 -4.91 -48.27
CA SER A 298 -4.04 -6.20 -47.79
C SER A 298 -4.37 -6.15 -46.31
N SER A 299 -5.49 -6.74 -45.92
CA SER A 299 -5.83 -7.01 -44.52
C SER A 299 -5.46 -8.44 -44.17
N GLY A 300 -4.91 -8.62 -42.97
CA GLY A 300 -4.60 -9.93 -42.39
C GLY A 300 -4.63 -9.86 -40.87
N GLY A 301 -4.50 -11.01 -40.20
CA GLY A 301 -4.22 -11.09 -38.78
C GLY A 301 -2.82 -11.62 -38.56
N LEU A 302 -2.01 -10.94 -37.75
CA LEU A 302 -0.82 -11.58 -37.21
C LEU A 302 -1.24 -12.58 -36.14
N ALA A 303 -0.69 -13.79 -36.26
CA ALA A 303 -0.76 -14.77 -35.19
C ALA A 303 0.12 -14.28 -34.03
N SER A 304 -0.51 -14.15 -32.87
CA SER A 304 0.12 -13.90 -31.58
C SER A 304 0.14 -15.19 -30.76
N SER A 305 1.13 -15.31 -29.88
CA SER A 305 1.21 -16.44 -28.95
C SER A 305 1.80 -15.99 -27.63
N LEU A 306 1.28 -16.53 -26.54
CA LEU A 306 1.87 -16.44 -25.22
C LEU A 306 2.62 -17.73 -24.91
N THR A 307 3.86 -17.63 -24.45
CA THR A 307 4.58 -18.75 -23.82
C THR A 307 4.92 -18.33 -22.40
N THR A 308 4.53 -19.14 -21.43
CA THR A 308 4.73 -18.79 -20.02
C THR A 308 4.98 -20.00 -19.14
N SER A 309 5.78 -19.81 -18.10
CA SER A 309 5.90 -20.75 -16.97
C SER A 309 5.03 -20.34 -15.77
N ASP A 310 4.32 -19.22 -15.88
CA ASP A 310 3.41 -18.68 -14.89
C ASP A 310 2.02 -19.33 -15.03
N PRO A 311 1.50 -19.99 -14.00
CA PRO A 311 0.21 -20.66 -14.06
C PRO A 311 -0.97 -19.74 -14.40
N VAL A 312 -1.03 -18.51 -13.88
CA VAL A 312 -2.21 -17.64 -14.08
C VAL A 312 -2.25 -17.06 -15.49
N TYR A 313 -1.08 -16.78 -16.07
CA TYR A 313 -0.96 -16.36 -17.46
C TYR A 313 -1.22 -17.48 -18.48
N SER A 314 -1.17 -18.75 -18.08
CA SER A 314 -1.40 -19.89 -19.00
C SER A 314 -2.81 -19.92 -19.60
N ASN A 315 -3.78 -19.28 -18.93
CA ASN A 315 -5.17 -19.20 -19.36
C ASN A 315 -5.52 -17.88 -20.06
N VAL A 316 -4.57 -16.94 -20.17
CA VAL A 316 -4.79 -15.65 -20.82
C VAL A 316 -4.91 -15.85 -22.33
N SER A 317 -6.11 -15.60 -22.87
CA SER A 317 -6.38 -15.67 -24.30
C SER A 317 -5.99 -14.38 -25.00
N ILE A 318 -5.18 -14.47 -26.05
CA ILE A 318 -4.79 -13.32 -26.86
C ILE A 318 -5.53 -13.39 -28.21
N PRO A 319 -6.23 -12.31 -28.63
CA PRO A 319 -6.85 -12.27 -29.95
C PRO A 319 -5.80 -12.21 -31.06
N SER A 320 -6.17 -12.65 -32.26
CA SER A 320 -5.37 -12.35 -33.46
C SER A 320 -5.32 -10.83 -33.65
N ILE A 321 -4.13 -10.32 -33.97
CA ILE A 321 -3.87 -8.89 -34.08
C ILE A 321 -4.15 -8.49 -35.53
N PRO A 322 -5.26 -7.77 -35.81
CA PRO A 322 -5.56 -7.32 -37.15
C PRO A 322 -4.53 -6.29 -37.62
N ILE A 323 -4.02 -6.50 -38.83
CA ILE A 323 -3.07 -5.62 -39.49
C ILE A 323 -3.60 -5.30 -40.87
N TYR A 324 -3.54 -4.01 -41.20
CA TYR A 324 -3.85 -3.52 -42.52
C TYR A 324 -2.61 -2.90 -43.16
N HIS A 325 -2.09 -3.57 -44.17
CA HIS A 325 -1.09 -2.99 -45.06
C HIS A 325 -1.84 -2.00 -45.95
N GLN A 326 -1.61 -0.70 -45.75
CA GLN A 326 -2.26 0.38 -46.48
C GLN A 326 -1.38 0.87 -47.63
N ASP A 327 -2.03 1.20 -48.73
CA ASP A 327 -1.47 2.09 -49.74
C ASP A 327 -1.31 3.52 -49.18
N ASP A 328 -0.34 4.28 -49.70
CA ASP A 328 0.04 5.62 -49.21
C ASP A 328 -0.99 6.74 -49.51
N GLU A 329 -2.17 6.38 -50.02
CA GLU A 329 -3.26 7.30 -50.36
C GLU A 329 -4.34 7.43 -49.25
N VAL A 330 -4.27 6.66 -48.16
CA VAL A 330 -5.25 6.76 -47.05
C VAL A 330 -4.97 8.00 -46.21
N ARG A 331 -6.01 8.81 -45.98
CA ARG A 331 -5.93 10.03 -45.17
C ARG A 331 -6.21 9.73 -43.71
N ASP A 332 -5.16 9.68 -42.89
CA ASP A 332 -5.25 9.37 -41.48
C ASP A 332 -4.07 9.94 -40.68
N VAL A 333 -4.13 9.85 -39.34
CA VAL A 333 -3.05 10.25 -38.44
C VAL A 333 -2.22 9.06 -37.97
N LEU A 334 -0.98 9.32 -37.62
CA LEU A 334 -0.09 8.43 -36.88
C LEU A 334 0.05 8.99 -35.46
N ILE A 335 -0.15 8.16 -34.45
CA ILE A 335 0.01 8.55 -33.05
C ILE A 335 1.15 7.72 -32.45
N GLU A 336 2.19 8.37 -31.95
CA GLU A 336 3.22 7.77 -31.10
C GLU A 336 2.72 7.87 -29.66
N MET A 337 2.37 6.72 -29.08
CA MET A 337 1.81 6.65 -27.73
C MET A 337 2.83 7.06 -26.66
N PRO A 338 2.37 7.51 -25.49
CA PRO A 338 3.25 7.76 -24.37
C PRO A 338 3.85 6.45 -23.82
N ASP A 339 4.94 6.54 -23.06
CA ASP A 339 5.59 5.37 -22.44
C ASP A 339 4.65 4.66 -21.43
N ASN A 340 3.79 5.43 -20.75
CA ASN A 340 2.69 4.94 -19.93
C ASN A 340 1.46 5.85 -20.07
N GLU A 341 0.34 5.49 -19.47
CA GLU A 341 -0.91 6.25 -19.55
C GLU A 341 -1.18 7.15 -18.33
N TYR A 342 -0.22 7.26 -17.42
CA TYR A 342 -0.41 7.93 -16.14
C TYR A 342 -0.07 9.42 -16.22
N VAL A 343 -0.96 10.22 -15.64
CA VAL A 343 -0.67 11.54 -15.12
C VAL A 343 -1.06 11.54 -13.64
N ASN A 344 -0.70 12.57 -12.88
CA ASN A 344 -1.21 12.70 -11.53
C ASN A 344 -1.65 14.13 -11.23
N GLU A 345 -2.53 14.25 -10.25
CA GLU A 345 -3.08 15.51 -9.78
C GLU A 345 -2.00 16.42 -9.17
N ALA A 346 -0.96 15.83 -8.58
CA ALA A 346 0.21 16.53 -8.05
C ALA A 346 1.13 17.16 -9.14
N GLY A 347 0.81 17.04 -10.43
CA GLY A 347 1.46 17.78 -11.52
C GLY A 347 2.39 16.99 -12.45
N THR A 348 2.41 15.66 -12.36
CA THR A 348 3.06 14.76 -13.31
C THR A 348 2.37 14.88 -14.66
N THR A 349 3.17 14.97 -15.72
CA THR A 349 2.69 15.14 -17.08
C THR A 349 3.23 14.07 -17.99
N ASN A 350 2.44 13.73 -18.98
CA ASN A 350 2.79 12.74 -19.99
C ASN A 350 2.68 13.36 -21.39
N SER A 351 3.11 12.67 -22.43
CA SER A 351 2.99 13.18 -23.79
C SER A 351 2.94 12.08 -24.84
N PHE A 352 2.12 12.31 -25.86
CA PHE A 352 2.08 11.52 -27.08
C PHE A 352 2.44 12.41 -28.28
N LYS A 353 2.78 11.83 -29.43
CA LYS A 353 3.05 12.60 -30.65
C LYS A 353 2.07 12.23 -31.76
N VAL A 354 1.79 13.17 -32.65
CA VAL A 354 0.89 12.99 -33.78
C VAL A 354 1.56 13.43 -35.07
N ALA A 355 1.47 12.63 -36.13
CA ALA A 355 1.84 12.99 -37.50
C ALA A 355 0.70 12.58 -38.46
N LEU A 356 0.81 12.88 -39.75
CA LEU A 356 -0.10 12.38 -40.77
C LEU A 356 0.48 11.16 -41.49
N ARG A 357 -0.40 10.31 -42.05
CA ARG A 357 0.00 9.11 -42.81
C ARG A 357 0.25 9.38 -44.30
N SER A 358 -0.41 10.38 -44.85
CA SER A 358 -0.29 10.80 -46.26
C SER A 358 -0.15 12.31 -46.38
N GLN A 359 0.58 12.76 -47.41
CA GLN A 359 0.75 14.19 -47.68
C GLN A 359 -0.61 14.85 -47.93
N PRO A 360 -0.98 15.88 -47.15
CA PRO A 360 -2.25 16.54 -47.34
C PRO A 360 -2.21 17.49 -48.55
N SER A 361 -3.33 17.63 -49.24
CA SER A 361 -3.48 18.58 -50.37
C SER A 361 -3.91 19.99 -49.93
N ASN A 362 -4.32 20.13 -48.67
CA ASN A 362 -4.73 21.38 -48.03
C ASN A 362 -4.18 21.38 -46.60
N LEU A 363 -4.18 22.55 -45.94
CA LEU A 363 -3.86 22.63 -44.52
C LEU A 363 -4.82 21.74 -43.71
N VAL A 364 -4.26 20.90 -42.83
CA VAL A 364 -5.00 20.02 -41.93
C VAL A 364 -5.00 20.61 -40.53
N ILE A 365 -6.17 20.84 -39.95
CA ILE A 365 -6.30 21.38 -38.58
C ILE A 365 -7.07 20.37 -37.74
N LEU A 366 -6.40 19.78 -36.74
CA LEU A 366 -6.99 18.79 -35.83
C LEU A 366 -7.18 19.41 -34.45
N PRO A 367 -8.41 19.69 -34.00
CA PRO A 367 -8.66 20.13 -32.64
C PRO A 367 -8.43 18.97 -31.65
N LEU A 368 -8.02 19.30 -30.43
CA LEU A 368 -7.86 18.36 -29.33
C LEU A 368 -8.87 18.70 -28.23
N ASP A 369 -9.60 17.70 -27.75
CA ASP A 369 -10.60 17.82 -26.69
C ASP A 369 -10.34 16.78 -25.59
N VAL A 370 -10.80 17.04 -24.36
CA VAL A 370 -10.62 16.14 -23.22
C VAL A 370 -11.99 15.77 -22.65
N SER A 371 -12.26 14.47 -22.49
CA SER A 371 -13.57 13.99 -22.03
C SER A 371 -13.92 14.40 -20.62
N ASN A 372 -12.91 14.50 -19.73
CA ASN A 372 -13.07 15.02 -18.38
C ASN A 372 -12.03 16.11 -18.07
N PRO A 373 -12.37 17.40 -18.22
CA PRO A 373 -11.47 18.50 -17.90
C PRO A 373 -11.16 18.69 -16.41
N SER A 374 -11.86 18.01 -15.48
CA SER A 374 -11.44 17.97 -14.07
C SER A 374 -10.22 17.08 -13.84
N GLU A 375 -10.02 16.07 -14.67
CA GLU A 375 -8.90 15.12 -14.53
C GLU A 375 -7.69 15.49 -15.37
N GLY A 376 -7.91 16.17 -16.50
CA GLY A 376 -6.89 16.29 -17.52
C GLY A 376 -7.00 17.53 -18.39
N ARG A 377 -5.84 18.00 -18.86
CA ARG A 377 -5.74 19.00 -19.92
C ARG A 377 -4.64 18.67 -20.91
N VAL A 378 -4.74 19.26 -22.10
CA VAL A 378 -3.75 19.09 -23.18
C VAL A 378 -3.14 20.41 -23.66
N SER A 379 -1.91 20.34 -24.12
CA SER A 379 -1.21 21.46 -24.78
C SER A 379 -0.33 20.94 -25.93
N PRO A 380 -0.48 21.45 -27.17
CA PRO A 380 -1.46 22.46 -27.60
C PRO A 380 -2.89 21.91 -27.62
N SER A 381 -3.90 22.77 -27.86
CA SER A 381 -5.30 22.36 -28.07
C SER A 381 -5.66 22.12 -29.54
N THR A 382 -4.74 22.38 -30.47
CA THR A 382 -4.90 22.14 -31.90
C THR A 382 -3.57 21.74 -32.52
N LEU A 383 -3.61 20.79 -33.45
CA LEU A 383 -2.48 20.39 -34.28
C LEU A 383 -2.72 20.89 -35.71
N VAL A 384 -1.67 21.35 -36.38
CA VAL A 384 -1.76 21.93 -37.73
C VAL A 384 -0.72 21.27 -38.61
N PHE A 385 -1.11 20.66 -39.72
CA PHE A 385 -0.16 20.05 -40.66
C PHE A 385 -0.35 20.62 -42.07
N ASP A 386 0.74 20.73 -42.81
CA ASP A 386 0.76 21.14 -44.22
C ASP A 386 1.54 20.12 -45.07
N ASP A 387 1.62 20.39 -46.37
CA ASP A 387 2.30 19.53 -47.34
C ASP A 387 3.81 19.42 -47.14
N THR A 388 4.41 20.22 -46.25
CA THR A 388 5.85 20.22 -45.94
C THR A 388 6.20 19.60 -44.60
N ASN A 389 5.28 19.58 -43.63
CA ASN A 389 5.55 19.12 -42.25
C ASN A 389 4.71 17.93 -41.79
N TRP A 390 3.87 17.36 -42.66
CA TRP A 390 2.95 16.28 -42.32
C TRP A 390 3.61 15.02 -41.74
N THR A 391 4.89 14.76 -42.05
CA THR A 391 5.67 13.65 -41.51
C THR A 391 6.33 13.93 -40.16
N GLU A 392 6.46 15.20 -39.76
CA GLU A 392 7.14 15.59 -38.53
C GLU A 392 6.18 15.45 -37.34
N PRO A 393 6.45 14.56 -36.36
CA PRO A 393 5.55 14.35 -35.24
C PRO A 393 5.43 15.61 -34.37
N ARG A 394 4.20 15.99 -34.05
CA ARG A 394 3.87 17.07 -33.11
C ARG A 394 3.55 16.50 -31.75
N THR A 395 4.28 16.93 -30.74
CA THR A 395 4.05 16.52 -29.35
C THR A 395 2.81 17.18 -28.76
N VAL A 396 1.95 16.37 -28.15
CA VAL A 396 0.83 16.78 -27.29
C VAL A 396 1.21 16.43 -25.86
N ARG A 397 1.33 17.46 -25.01
CA ARG A 397 1.54 17.28 -23.57
C ARG A 397 0.19 17.15 -22.88
N VAL A 398 0.05 16.14 -22.04
CA VAL A 398 -1.11 15.86 -21.20
C VAL A 398 -0.72 16.08 -19.75
N SER A 399 -1.58 16.74 -18.96
CA SER A 399 -1.32 17.04 -17.55
C SER A 399 -2.54 16.69 -16.72
N GLY A 400 -2.32 16.06 -15.56
CA GLY A 400 -3.34 15.91 -14.54
C GLY A 400 -3.76 17.26 -13.97
N ILE A 401 -4.96 17.33 -13.41
CA ILE A 401 -5.53 18.52 -12.77
C ILE A 401 -5.92 18.15 -11.34
N GLU A 402 -5.37 18.88 -10.37
CA GLU A 402 -5.76 18.74 -8.96
C GLU A 402 -7.19 19.27 -8.75
N ASP A 403 -8.08 18.42 -8.25
CA ASP A 403 -9.50 18.75 -8.04
C ASP A 403 -9.93 18.74 -6.56
N TYR A 404 -9.02 18.34 -5.66
CA TYR A 404 -9.17 18.23 -4.21
C TYR A 404 -10.26 17.25 -3.73
N GLN A 405 -10.67 16.29 -4.56
CA GLN A 405 -11.61 15.25 -4.20
C GLN A 405 -10.88 13.92 -3.99
N ILE A 406 -11.26 13.17 -2.96
CA ILE A 406 -10.79 11.79 -2.78
C ILE A 406 -11.79 10.89 -3.50
N ASP A 407 -11.57 10.70 -4.78
CA ASP A 407 -12.42 9.88 -5.66
C ASP A 407 -11.68 8.70 -6.31
N GLY A 408 -10.39 8.52 -5.99
CA GLY A 408 -9.56 7.46 -6.53
C GLY A 408 -9.15 7.71 -7.98
N ASN A 409 -8.37 6.80 -8.55
CA ASN A 409 -7.82 6.99 -9.90
C ASN A 409 -8.93 7.12 -10.97
N GLN A 410 -8.93 8.23 -11.71
CA GLN A 410 -9.95 8.51 -12.74
C GLN A 410 -9.41 8.33 -14.16
N GLN A 411 -10.21 7.69 -15.02
CA GLN A 411 -9.88 7.55 -16.44
C GLN A 411 -10.46 8.72 -17.26
N PHE A 412 -9.66 9.27 -18.18
CA PHE A 412 -10.11 10.25 -19.16
C PHE A 412 -9.54 10.00 -20.57
N GLU A 413 -10.13 10.68 -21.55
CA GLU A 413 -9.83 10.51 -22.96
C GLU A 413 -9.41 11.84 -23.58
N VAL A 414 -8.31 11.83 -24.33
CA VAL A 414 -7.92 12.91 -25.25
C VAL A 414 -8.42 12.56 -26.64
N LYS A 415 -9.36 13.35 -27.15
CA LYS A 415 -9.95 13.23 -28.48
C LYS A 415 -9.18 14.08 -29.47
N ILE A 416 -8.67 13.44 -30.51
CA ILE A 416 -8.12 14.09 -31.70
C ILE A 416 -9.26 14.20 -32.71
N GLY A 417 -9.69 15.43 -32.93
CA GLY A 417 -10.79 15.75 -33.82
C GLY A 417 -10.51 15.51 -35.29
N VAL A 418 -11.50 15.85 -36.11
CA VAL A 418 -11.47 15.69 -37.57
C VAL A 418 -11.00 16.95 -38.29
N ASP A 419 -10.42 16.75 -39.48
CA ASP A 419 -10.43 17.74 -40.54
C ASP A 419 -11.18 17.13 -41.73
N PRO A 420 -12.42 17.53 -42.04
CA PRO A 420 -13.24 16.88 -43.07
C PRO A 420 -12.61 16.78 -44.46
N ASN A 421 -11.63 17.63 -44.80
CA ASN A 421 -10.92 17.55 -46.08
C ASN A 421 -9.81 16.50 -46.07
N TYR A 422 -9.35 16.11 -44.89
CA TYR A 422 -8.36 15.07 -44.69
C TYR A 422 -9.02 13.79 -44.15
N ARG A 423 -9.58 13.83 -42.95
CA ARG A 423 -10.15 12.69 -42.22
C ARG A 423 -11.51 13.02 -41.59
N ASN A 424 -12.44 12.07 -41.63
CA ASN A 424 -13.84 12.24 -41.20
C ASN A 424 -14.24 11.45 -39.94
N GLN A 425 -13.27 10.90 -39.22
CA GLN A 425 -13.49 10.20 -37.95
C GLN A 425 -12.58 10.82 -36.89
N GLU A 426 -12.88 10.65 -35.60
CA GLU A 426 -12.03 11.12 -34.48
C GLU A 426 -11.03 10.01 -34.07
N ARG A 427 -9.98 10.33 -33.31
CA ARG A 427 -9.16 9.32 -32.60
C ARG A 427 -9.18 9.63 -31.12
N ILE A 428 -8.92 8.62 -30.30
CA ILE A 428 -8.89 8.74 -28.85
C ILE A 428 -7.54 8.22 -28.33
N VAL A 429 -6.98 8.91 -27.34
CA VAL A 429 -5.87 8.46 -26.49
C VAL A 429 -6.38 8.45 -25.05
N ARG A 430 -6.20 7.34 -24.32
CA ARG A 430 -6.68 7.17 -22.94
C ARG A 430 -5.57 7.50 -21.95
N PHE A 431 -5.96 8.07 -20.81
CA PHE A 431 -5.09 8.39 -19.69
C PHE A 431 -5.80 8.06 -18.38
N ILE A 432 -5.00 7.78 -17.36
CA ILE A 432 -5.44 7.65 -15.96
C ILE A 432 -4.81 8.81 -15.18
N SER A 433 -5.65 9.61 -14.52
CA SER A 433 -5.23 10.57 -13.50
C SER A 433 -5.14 9.84 -12.17
N LEU A 434 -3.93 9.74 -11.63
CA LEU A 434 -3.71 9.15 -10.31
C LEU A 434 -4.12 10.13 -9.23
N ASP A 435 -5.01 9.69 -8.36
CA ASP A 435 -5.48 10.46 -7.20
C ASP A 435 -4.30 10.64 -6.23
N SER A 436 -4.06 11.88 -5.84
CA SER A 436 -3.05 12.22 -4.83
C SER A 436 -3.64 13.00 -3.66
N THR A 437 -4.96 13.07 -3.61
CA THR A 437 -5.71 13.80 -2.61
C THR A 437 -5.88 12.93 -1.37
N GLU A 438 -5.44 13.43 -0.22
CA GLU A 438 -5.62 12.76 1.07
C GLU A 438 -6.55 13.56 2.00
N ALA A 439 -7.22 12.87 2.90
CA ALA A 439 -7.95 13.53 3.99
C ALA A 439 -6.96 14.02 5.04
N GLY A 440 -7.31 15.12 5.71
CA GLY A 440 -6.52 15.65 6.81
C GLY A 440 -6.70 17.12 7.04
N PHE A 441 -5.85 17.65 7.93
CA PHE A 441 -5.94 19.01 8.45
C PHE A 441 -4.61 19.75 8.23
N ILE A 442 -4.73 21.00 7.82
CA ILE A 442 -3.64 21.97 7.87
C ILE A 442 -3.90 22.82 9.11
N VAL A 443 -3.01 22.73 10.09
CA VAL A 443 -3.07 23.52 11.33
C VAL A 443 -1.90 24.49 11.32
N TYR A 444 -2.19 25.78 11.49
CA TYR A 444 -1.15 26.79 11.63
C TYR A 444 -1.55 27.83 12.67
N ALA A 445 -0.59 28.23 13.50
CA ALA A 445 -0.72 29.33 14.43
C ALA A 445 -0.34 30.65 13.73
N LEU A 446 -1.25 31.63 13.80
CA LEU A 446 -0.98 33.01 13.40
C LEU A 446 -0.28 33.77 14.52
N ASP A 447 -0.64 33.45 15.76
CA ASP A 447 0.01 33.91 16.98
C ASP A 447 0.01 32.77 18.00
N GLU A 448 1.16 32.52 18.61
CA GLU A 448 1.41 31.43 19.55
C GLU A 448 1.43 31.91 21.00
N GLN A 449 1.15 33.19 21.25
CA GLN A 449 1.30 33.82 22.54
C GLN A 449 0.02 34.49 23.04
N THR A 450 -0.18 34.38 24.35
CA THR A 450 -1.17 35.17 25.10
C THR A 450 -0.44 35.88 26.24
N ASP A 451 -1.05 36.88 26.86
CA ASP A 451 -0.46 37.56 28.01
C ASP A 451 -1.49 37.95 29.08
N GLU A 452 -1.00 38.30 30.27
CA GLU A 452 -1.83 38.71 31.40
C GLU A 452 -2.56 40.04 31.19
N ALA A 453 -2.20 40.84 30.17
CA ALA A 453 -2.90 42.06 29.79
C ALA A 453 -4.08 41.79 28.82
N GLY A 454 -4.32 40.53 28.47
CA GLY A 454 -5.38 40.12 27.55
C GLY A 454 -4.93 40.03 26.10
N GLY A 455 -3.64 39.87 25.83
CA GLY A 455 -3.11 39.50 24.52
C GLY A 455 -3.72 38.19 24.02
N ASP A 456 -3.97 38.11 22.71
CA ASP A 456 -4.67 36.99 22.09
C ASP A 456 -3.77 36.14 21.19
N ALA A 457 -3.94 34.82 21.29
CA ALA A 457 -3.38 33.86 20.35
C ALA A 457 -4.43 33.48 19.30
N GLN A 458 -3.99 33.22 18.08
CA GLN A 458 -4.86 32.82 16.97
C GLN A 458 -4.31 31.57 16.29
N VAL A 459 -5.13 30.53 16.25
CA VAL A 459 -4.83 29.27 15.56
C VAL A 459 -5.87 29.05 14.49
N THR A 460 -5.49 28.46 13.37
CA THR A 460 -6.39 28.18 12.26
C THR A 460 -6.32 26.74 11.82
N ILE A 461 -7.44 26.24 11.31
CA ILE A 461 -7.59 24.89 10.77
C ILE A 461 -8.25 24.98 9.41
N GLN A 462 -7.73 24.22 8.44
CA GLN A 462 -8.30 24.03 7.10
C GLN A 462 -8.28 22.54 6.76
N LEU A 463 -9.24 22.05 5.98
CA LEU A 463 -9.18 20.68 5.47
C LEU A 463 -8.26 20.61 4.24
N LYS A 464 -7.51 19.51 4.10
CA LYS A 464 -6.66 19.25 2.92
C LYS A 464 -7.47 18.95 1.66
N SER A 465 -8.63 18.32 1.80
CA SER A 465 -9.50 17.89 0.70
C SER A 465 -10.97 18.16 1.00
N LYS A 466 -11.80 18.07 -0.04
CA LYS A 466 -13.24 18.27 0.05
C LYS A 466 -13.90 17.06 0.72
N PRO A 467 -14.59 17.23 1.86
CA PRO A 467 -15.24 16.13 2.53
C PRO A 467 -16.58 15.79 1.85
N LYS A 468 -17.05 14.54 2.00
CA LYS A 468 -18.35 14.03 1.53
C LYS A 468 -19.50 14.35 2.50
N ALA A 469 -19.18 14.60 3.77
CA ALA A 469 -20.09 15.00 4.83
C ALA A 469 -19.47 16.11 5.70
N ASP A 470 -20.25 16.68 6.62
CA ASP A 470 -19.71 17.70 7.51
C ASP A 470 -18.66 17.11 8.46
N VAL A 471 -17.55 17.81 8.64
CA VAL A 471 -16.45 17.45 9.55
C VAL A 471 -16.49 18.39 10.75
N ILE A 472 -16.69 17.81 11.92
CA ILE A 472 -16.86 18.52 13.18
C ILE A 472 -15.61 18.35 14.04
N ILE A 473 -15.11 19.46 14.58
CA ILE A 473 -13.94 19.49 15.45
C ILE A 473 -14.26 20.35 16.67
N SER A 474 -13.93 19.88 17.87
CA SER A 474 -13.95 20.71 19.08
C SER A 474 -12.53 21.00 19.55
N ALA A 475 -12.34 22.19 20.12
CA ALA A 475 -11.05 22.64 20.62
C ALA A 475 -11.13 23.01 22.11
N SER A 476 -10.08 22.72 22.86
CA SER A 476 -9.97 23.02 24.29
C SER A 476 -8.55 23.49 24.66
N SER A 477 -8.46 24.43 25.59
CA SER A 477 -7.17 24.78 26.22
C SER A 477 -6.87 23.77 27.33
N THR A 478 -5.62 23.30 27.41
CA THR A 478 -5.16 22.44 28.52
C THR A 478 -5.06 23.18 29.84
N ASP A 479 -4.94 24.51 29.82
CA ASP A 479 -4.98 25.35 31.01
C ASP A 479 -5.90 26.56 30.81
N THR A 480 -7.15 26.39 31.26
CA THR A 480 -8.18 27.45 31.21
C THR A 480 -7.94 28.58 32.22
N THR A 481 -6.98 28.44 33.13
CA THR A 481 -6.57 29.52 34.03
C THR A 481 -5.62 30.51 33.35
N LYS A 482 -4.94 30.10 32.28
CA LYS A 482 -4.02 30.93 31.49
C LYS A 482 -4.68 31.56 30.28
N ALA A 483 -5.46 30.77 29.55
CA ALA A 483 -6.13 31.25 28.36
C ALA A 483 -7.47 30.55 28.15
N VAL A 484 -8.46 31.31 27.70
CA VAL A 484 -9.79 30.81 27.35
C VAL A 484 -10.08 31.04 25.89
N ILE A 485 -10.71 30.06 25.25
CA ILE A 485 -11.17 30.17 23.87
C ILE A 485 -12.35 31.12 23.84
N THR A 486 -12.21 32.21 23.09
CA THR A 486 -13.24 33.24 22.91
C THR A 486 -14.03 33.06 21.62
N GLN A 487 -13.46 32.37 20.64
CA GLN A 487 -14.07 32.04 19.35
C GLN A 487 -13.51 30.73 18.81
N GLY A 488 -14.35 29.92 18.16
CA GLY A 488 -13.91 28.72 17.44
C GLY A 488 -13.70 27.47 18.31
N SER A 489 -14.32 27.38 19.49
CA SER A 489 -14.28 26.16 20.31
C SER A 489 -14.96 24.96 19.65
N PHE A 490 -15.78 25.20 18.63
CA PHE A 490 -16.42 24.19 17.79
C PHE A 490 -16.38 24.66 16.34
N LEU A 491 -15.76 23.88 15.47
CA LEU A 491 -15.62 24.14 14.05
C LEU A 491 -16.42 23.14 13.25
N THR A 492 -17.05 23.61 12.18
CA THR A 492 -17.79 22.75 11.24
C THR A 492 -17.34 23.08 9.82
N PHE A 493 -16.68 22.11 9.20
CA PHE A 493 -16.32 22.16 7.79
C PHE A 493 -17.36 21.36 7.01
N THR A 494 -17.80 21.92 5.89
CA THR A 494 -18.84 21.41 4.99
C THR A 494 -18.22 21.29 3.60
N THR A 495 -18.93 20.61 2.69
CA THR A 495 -18.58 20.56 1.25
C THR A 495 -18.38 21.94 0.59
N SER A 496 -18.82 23.03 1.22
CA SER A 496 -18.78 24.40 0.68
C SER A 496 -17.74 25.33 1.32
N ASN A 497 -17.25 25.02 2.52
CA ASN A 497 -16.30 25.86 3.26
C ASN A 497 -15.05 25.11 3.74
N TRP A 498 -14.87 23.83 3.37
CA TRP A 498 -13.70 23.01 3.75
C TRP A 498 -12.36 23.68 3.42
N PHE A 499 -12.29 24.39 2.29
CA PHE A 499 -11.11 25.10 1.81
C PHE A 499 -10.88 26.46 2.48
N GLN A 500 -11.77 26.90 3.38
CA GLN A 500 -11.60 28.17 4.10
C GLN A 500 -10.97 27.90 5.46
N PRO A 501 -9.79 28.47 5.77
CA PRO A 501 -9.24 28.38 7.12
C PRO A 501 -10.20 28.98 8.14
N GLN A 502 -10.59 28.19 9.15
CA GLN A 502 -11.41 28.63 10.26
C GLN A 502 -10.52 28.96 11.46
N THR A 503 -10.79 30.09 12.11
CA THR A 503 -9.94 30.65 13.18
C THR A 503 -10.50 30.36 14.57
N ILE A 504 -9.60 29.96 15.46
CA ILE A 504 -9.78 29.82 16.90
C ILE A 504 -8.99 30.94 17.57
N LYS A 505 -9.66 31.71 18.43
CA LYS A 505 -9.05 32.83 19.15
C LYS A 505 -9.06 32.54 20.64
N LEU A 506 -7.90 32.66 21.27
CA LEU A 506 -7.70 32.54 22.71
C LEU A 506 -7.32 33.90 23.28
N ILE A 507 -7.84 34.23 24.46
CA ILE A 507 -7.39 35.42 25.19
C ILE A 507 -6.69 35.00 26.47
N GLY A 508 -5.56 35.63 26.77
CA GLY A 508 -4.87 35.47 28.03
C GLY A 508 -5.67 36.00 29.21
N LEU A 509 -5.57 35.32 30.34
CA LEU A 509 -6.19 35.71 31.61
C LEU A 509 -5.10 36.06 32.63
N ALA A 510 -5.26 37.20 33.30
CA ALA A 510 -4.43 37.55 34.44
C ALA A 510 -4.70 36.58 35.61
N ASP A 511 -3.65 35.98 36.16
CA ASP A 511 -3.74 35.06 37.30
C ASP A 511 -3.14 35.66 38.60
N GLY A 512 -2.53 36.85 38.50
CA GLY A 512 -1.92 37.57 39.62
C GLY A 512 -0.61 36.94 40.13
N SER A 513 -0.05 35.99 39.39
CA SER A 513 1.24 35.35 39.67
C SER A 513 2.39 36.18 39.09
N THR A 514 3.54 36.24 39.78
CA THR A 514 4.79 36.80 39.22
C THR A 514 5.73 35.70 38.71
N ALA A 515 5.19 34.52 38.39
CA ALA A 515 5.97 33.39 37.91
C ALA A 515 6.50 33.64 36.49
N ASN A 516 7.46 32.82 36.05
CA ASN A 516 7.94 32.85 34.67
C ASN A 516 6.79 32.59 33.68
N ASP A 517 6.99 32.90 32.40
CA ASP A 517 6.07 32.47 31.33
C ASP A 517 5.71 30.98 31.45
N GLN A 518 4.47 30.64 31.10
CA GLN A 518 3.92 29.30 31.25
C GLN A 518 3.53 28.71 29.89
N ASP A 519 3.89 27.45 29.67
CA ASP A 519 3.48 26.72 28.47
C ASP A 519 2.11 26.09 28.71
N TYR A 520 1.27 26.12 27.67
CA TYR A 520 0.02 25.39 27.59
C TYR A 520 -0.20 24.93 26.14
N SER A 521 -1.30 24.26 25.86
CA SER A 521 -1.61 23.81 24.50
C SER A 521 -3.08 23.99 24.17
N LEU A 522 -3.33 24.21 22.88
CA LEU A 522 -4.64 24.02 22.28
C LEU A 522 -4.75 22.58 21.80
N GLU A 523 -5.65 21.82 22.42
CA GLU A 523 -5.99 20.45 22.06
C GLU A 523 -7.28 20.40 21.25
N PHE A 524 -7.38 19.35 20.45
CA PHE A 524 -8.52 19.08 19.58
C PHE A 524 -9.09 17.70 19.90
N SER A 525 -10.41 17.57 19.79
CA SER A 525 -11.00 16.24 19.67
C SER A 525 -10.53 15.57 18.38
N ASN A 526 -10.61 14.25 18.32
CA ASN A 526 -10.68 13.59 17.01
C ASN A 526 -11.88 14.19 16.25
N SER A 527 -11.76 14.27 14.92
CA SER A 527 -12.87 14.72 14.09
C SER A 527 -14.04 13.75 14.17
N SER A 528 -15.25 14.28 14.01
CA SER A 528 -16.47 13.49 13.87
C SER A 528 -17.10 13.82 12.54
N SER A 529 -17.40 12.79 11.74
CA SER A 529 -18.02 12.95 10.43
C SER A 529 -18.75 11.67 10.00
N ASP A 530 -19.75 11.80 9.13
CA ASP A 530 -20.29 10.66 8.38
C ASP A 530 -19.42 10.31 7.15
N ASP A 531 -18.40 11.12 6.87
CA ASP A 531 -17.36 10.81 5.88
C ASP A 531 -16.28 9.95 6.52
N SER A 532 -16.19 8.69 6.10
CA SER A 532 -15.20 7.73 6.62
C SER A 532 -13.76 8.18 6.44
N ASN A 533 -13.46 9.02 5.45
CA ASN A 533 -12.12 9.55 5.25
C ASN A 533 -11.74 10.58 6.32
N TYR A 534 -12.73 11.21 6.95
CA TYR A 534 -12.54 12.26 7.96
C TYR A 534 -12.97 11.86 9.37
N ASP A 535 -13.73 10.78 9.57
CA ASP A 535 -14.18 10.36 10.90
C ASP A 535 -13.01 9.82 11.74
N GLY A 536 -12.96 10.22 13.01
CA GLY A 536 -11.97 9.75 13.97
C GLY A 536 -10.53 10.23 13.75
N LEU A 537 -10.25 11.05 12.72
CA LEU A 537 -8.90 11.55 12.46
C LEU A 537 -8.38 12.42 13.61
N LYS A 538 -7.12 12.20 13.97
CA LYS A 538 -6.42 12.96 15.01
C LYS A 538 -5.88 14.28 14.44
N ILE A 539 -5.98 15.35 15.23
CA ILE A 539 -5.45 16.67 14.89
C ILE A 539 -4.30 17.00 15.84
N GLN A 540 -3.21 17.56 15.31
CA GLN A 540 -2.04 17.92 16.11
C GLN A 540 -2.38 19.06 17.07
N SER A 541 -2.06 18.89 18.36
CA SER A 541 -2.16 19.97 19.35
C SER A 541 -1.19 21.10 19.03
N VAL A 542 -1.59 22.34 19.28
CA VAL A 542 -0.72 23.51 19.09
C VAL A 542 -0.13 23.92 20.44
N PRO A 543 1.19 23.86 20.64
CA PRO A 543 1.82 24.41 21.83
C PRO A 543 1.70 25.94 21.80
N LEU A 544 1.33 26.54 22.92
CA LEU A 544 1.14 27.97 23.09
C LEU A 544 1.84 28.44 24.37
N LYS A 545 2.15 29.73 24.42
CA LYS A 545 2.85 30.32 25.56
C LYS A 545 2.06 31.47 26.17
N HIS A 546 1.96 31.47 27.49
CA HIS A 546 1.35 32.56 28.25
C HIS A 546 2.45 33.41 28.89
N LEU A 547 2.55 34.67 28.47
CA LEU A 547 3.57 35.60 28.91
C LEU A 547 3.17 36.27 30.21
N ASN A 548 4.08 36.25 31.17
CA ASN A 548 3.92 37.02 32.39
C ASN A 548 4.40 38.47 32.16
N LEU A 549 3.58 39.46 32.53
CA LEU A 549 3.89 40.87 32.32
C LEU A 549 4.38 41.61 33.59
N ASN A 550 4.84 40.87 34.62
CA ASN A 550 5.39 41.44 35.85
C ASN A 550 6.84 41.92 35.77
#